data_AF-A0A2U3I411-F1
#
_entry.id   AF-A0A2U3I411-F1
#
_cell.length_a   1.000
_cell.length_b   1.000
_cell.length_c   1.000
_cell.angle_alpha   90.00
_cell.angle_beta   90.00
_cell.angle_gamma   90.00
#
_symmetry.space_group_name_H-M   'P 1'
#
loop_
_entity.id
_entity.type
_entity.pdbx_description
1 polymer ?
#
loop_
_entity_poly.entity_id
_entity_poly.type
_entity_poly.pdbx_seq_one_letter_code
_entity_poly.pdbx_strand_id
1 'polypeptide(L)'
;MTDGGLPDDSLDAWLDCYEMKPKKRIRKDDAKAEVQRAWALWDGDKTTGQPMFLFYLWLARQRPYFLTFRAKGDPWQAVHSWLIQYEDRKGCRA
;
A
#
# COMPACT_ATOMS: atom_id res chain seq x y z
N MET A 1 17.25 27.92 20.64
CA MET A 1 17.71 27.15 19.48
C MET A 1 18.02 25.74 19.95
N THR A 2 17.07 24.84 19.83
CA THR A 2 17.30 23.38 19.85
C THR A 2 16.27 22.79 18.89
N ASP A 3 16.79 22.42 17.72
CA ASP A 3 16.11 21.77 16.61
C ASP A 3 15.77 20.34 17.05
N GLY A 4 14.55 20.14 17.55
CA GLY A 4 14.02 18.85 17.97
C GLY A 4 13.17 18.26 16.86
N GLY A 5 13.81 17.79 15.79
CA GLY A 5 13.16 17.02 14.74
C GLY A 5 12.60 15.72 15.31
N LEU A 6 11.30 15.70 15.62
CA LEU A 6 10.56 14.50 16.00
C LEU A 6 10.69 13.45 14.88
N PRO A 7 10.98 12.18 15.24
CA PRO A 7 11.06 11.10 14.26
C PRO A 7 9.68 10.92 13.64
N ASP A 8 9.62 11.00 12.30
CA ASP A 8 8.53 10.55 11.42
C ASP A 8 7.43 9.77 12.18
N ASP A 9 6.49 10.50 12.75
CA ASP A 9 5.56 9.94 13.72
C ASP A 9 4.63 8.99 12.97
N SER A 10 4.79 7.68 13.21
CA SER A 10 4.01 6.63 12.59
C SER A 10 2.49 6.89 12.69
N LEU A 11 2.06 7.61 13.72
CA LEU A 11 0.68 8.05 13.92
C LEU A 11 0.19 9.08 12.89
N ASP A 12 1.04 10.02 12.47
CA ASP A 12 0.71 11.03 11.46
C ASP A 12 0.46 10.38 10.09
N ALA A 13 1.28 9.38 9.73
CA ALA A 13 1.10 8.59 8.51
C ALA A 13 -0.20 7.77 8.55
N TRP A 14 -0.61 7.30 9.74
CA TRP A 14 -1.88 6.61 9.96
C TRP A 14 -3.09 7.55 9.86
N LEU A 15 -2.98 8.79 10.35
CA LEU A 15 -4.04 9.80 10.21
C LEU A 15 -4.23 10.21 8.75
N ASP A 16 -3.14 10.34 7.98
CA ASP A 16 -3.16 10.60 6.54
C ASP A 16 -3.85 9.47 5.73
N CYS A 17 -3.91 8.23 6.27
CA CYS A 17 -4.57 7.10 5.59
C CYS A 17 -6.08 7.29 5.41
N TYR A 18 -6.70 8.16 6.21
CA TYR A 18 -8.15 8.42 6.20
C TYR A 18 -8.52 9.81 5.64
N GLU A 19 -7.54 10.65 5.29
CA GLU A 19 -7.80 11.92 4.62
C GLU A 19 -8.07 11.71 3.12
N MET A 20 -9.10 12.37 2.58
CA MET A 20 -9.45 12.30 1.15
C MET A 20 -8.32 12.79 0.22
N LYS A 21 -7.35 13.55 0.75
CA LYS A 21 -6.17 14.02 0.04
C LYS A 21 -4.95 13.85 0.95
N PRO A 22 -4.28 12.68 0.92
CA PRO A 22 -3.07 12.45 1.69
C PRO A 22 -2.05 13.60 1.47
N LYS A 23 -1.63 14.24 2.56
CA LYS A 23 -0.75 15.41 2.54
C LYS A 23 0.70 15.04 2.29
N LYS A 24 1.12 13.87 2.78
CA LYS A 24 2.48 13.36 2.63
C LYS A 24 2.53 12.24 1.59
N ARG A 25 3.64 12.19 0.84
CA ARG A 25 3.92 11.09 -0.09
C ARG A 25 4.72 10.03 0.65
N ILE A 26 4.24 8.80 0.61
CA ILE A 26 4.96 7.66 1.18
C ILE A 26 6.12 7.21 0.28
N ARG A 27 7.21 6.70 0.88
CA ARG A 27 8.30 6.07 0.11
C ARG A 27 7.79 4.79 -0.53
N LYS A 28 8.37 4.44 -1.67
CA LYS A 28 7.94 3.27 -2.45
C LYS A 28 8.07 1.96 -1.67
N ASP A 29 9.14 1.79 -0.90
CA ASP A 29 9.39 0.56 -0.15
C ASP A 29 8.42 0.41 1.03
N ASP A 30 8.10 1.52 1.71
CA ASP A 30 7.09 1.55 2.78
C ASP A 30 5.70 1.27 2.21
N ALA A 31 5.34 1.89 1.07
CA ALA A 31 4.10 1.63 0.36
C ALA A 31 3.98 0.15 -0.03
N LYS A 32 5.07 -0.45 -0.52
CA LYS A 32 5.10 -1.88 -0.86
C LYS A 32 4.83 -2.75 0.37
N ALA A 33 5.50 -2.48 1.48
CA ALA A 33 5.31 -3.25 2.71
C ALA A 33 3.86 -3.15 3.22
N GLU A 34 3.30 -1.94 3.25
CA GLU A 34 1.92 -1.70 3.69
C GLU A 34 0.89 -2.33 2.75
N VAL A 35 1.07 -2.22 1.43
CA VAL A 35 0.21 -2.88 0.44
C VAL A 35 0.23 -4.40 0.61
N GLN A 36 1.40 -5.00 0.82
CA GLN A 36 1.52 -6.44 1.04
C GLN A 36 0.89 -6.90 2.37
N ARG A 37 1.03 -6.10 3.43
CA ARG A 37 0.33 -6.35 4.72
C ARG A 37 -1.18 -6.25 4.56
N ALA A 38 -1.66 -5.20 3.91
CA ALA A 38 -3.08 -5.00 3.64
C ALA A 38 -3.65 -6.14 2.79
N TRP A 39 -2.93 -6.61 1.77
CA TRP A 39 -3.33 -7.76 0.97
C TRP A 39 -3.45 -9.04 1.80
N ALA A 40 -2.51 -9.28 2.73
CA ALA A 40 -2.56 -10.45 3.61
C ALA A 40 -3.81 -10.45 4.51
N LEU A 41 -4.21 -9.26 4.98
CA LEU A 41 -5.36 -9.06 5.86
C LEU A 41 -6.68 -8.83 5.11
N TRP A 42 -6.62 -8.61 3.80
CA TRP A 42 -7.80 -8.35 2.99
C TRP A 42 -8.70 -9.57 2.95
N ASP A 43 -9.96 -9.35 3.33
CA ASP A 43 -11.04 -10.32 3.47
C ASP A 43 -11.86 -10.50 2.18
N GLY A 44 -11.48 -9.82 1.10
CA GLY A 44 -12.10 -9.98 -0.20
C GLY A 44 -11.82 -11.34 -0.84
N ASP A 45 -12.59 -11.66 -1.87
CA ASP A 45 -12.50 -12.94 -2.56
C ASP A 45 -11.21 -13.04 -3.40
N LYS A 46 -10.24 -13.80 -2.89
CA LYS A 46 -8.96 -14.12 -3.53
C LYS A 46 -9.04 -15.22 -4.59
N THR A 47 -10.20 -15.87 -4.74
CA THR A 47 -10.43 -16.97 -5.69
C THR A 47 -11.06 -16.51 -7.00
N THR A 48 -11.49 -15.24 -7.08
CA THR A 48 -11.94 -14.60 -8.32
C THR A 48 -10.85 -14.60 -9.39
N GLY A 49 -11.21 -14.39 -10.66
CA GLY A 49 -10.24 -14.31 -11.75
C GLY A 49 -9.32 -13.08 -11.70
N GLN A 50 -9.65 -12.04 -10.90
CA GLN A 50 -8.89 -10.79 -10.82
C GLN A 50 -8.81 -10.21 -9.39
N PRO A 51 -8.34 -10.98 -8.40
CA PRO A 51 -8.48 -10.61 -7.01
C PRO A 51 -7.57 -9.42 -6.64
N MET A 52 -6.38 -9.34 -7.25
CA MET A 52 -5.44 -8.23 -7.07
C MET A 52 -6.03 -6.90 -7.56
N PHE A 53 -6.81 -6.92 -8.65
CA PHE A 53 -7.43 -5.72 -9.20
C PHE A 53 -8.58 -5.24 -8.32
N LEU A 54 -9.41 -6.16 -7.83
CA LEU A 54 -10.47 -5.85 -6.86
C LEU A 54 -9.90 -5.27 -5.57
N PHE A 55 -8.78 -5.83 -5.08
CA PHE A 55 -8.08 -5.27 -3.94
C PHE A 55 -7.53 -3.87 -4.21
N TYR A 56 -6.96 -3.62 -5.38
CA TYR A 56 -6.49 -2.28 -5.73
C TYR A 56 -7.63 -1.25 -5.75
N LEU A 57 -8.81 -1.62 -6.27
CA LEU A 57 -10.00 -0.76 -6.22
C LEU A 57 -10.46 -0.52 -4.77
N TRP A 58 -10.43 -1.54 -3.92
CA TRP A 58 -10.71 -1.39 -2.50
C TRP A 58 -9.70 -0.45 -1.82
N LEU A 59 -8.42 -0.59 -2.12
CA LEU A 59 -7.32 0.20 -1.57
C LEU A 59 -7.41 1.67 -2.02
N ALA A 60 -7.76 1.91 -3.29
CA ALA A 60 -7.99 3.26 -3.81
C ALA A 60 -9.18 3.97 -3.15
N ARG A 61 -10.20 3.22 -2.70
CA ARG A 61 -11.38 3.77 -2.01
C ARG A 61 -11.15 3.99 -0.52
N GLN A 62 -10.43 3.08 0.14
CA GLN A 62 -10.31 3.05 1.60
C GLN A 62 -9.02 3.69 2.11
N ARG A 63 -7.92 3.60 1.36
CA ARG A 63 -6.58 3.98 1.81
C ARG A 63 -5.77 4.64 0.69
N PRO A 64 -6.18 5.83 0.22
CA PRO A 64 -5.52 6.50 -0.90
C PRO A 64 -4.05 6.87 -0.60
N TYR A 65 -3.66 7.03 0.67
CA TYR A 65 -2.29 7.33 1.09
C TYR A 65 -1.27 6.31 0.56
N PHE A 66 -1.60 5.02 0.59
CA PHE A 66 -0.72 3.95 0.09
C PHE A 66 -0.47 4.03 -1.42
N LEU A 67 -1.25 4.82 -2.16
CA LEU A 67 -1.10 5.04 -3.61
C LEU A 67 -0.39 6.35 -3.96
N THR A 68 0.08 7.13 -2.98
CA THR A 68 0.74 8.43 -3.21
C THR A 68 2.23 8.33 -3.55
N PHE A 69 2.80 7.13 -3.55
CA PHE A 69 4.21 6.91 -3.84
C PHE A 69 4.58 7.39 -5.25
N ARG A 70 5.87 7.72 -5.43
CA ARG A 70 6.37 8.16 -6.74
C ARG A 70 6.45 6.96 -7.70
N ALA A 71 5.57 6.93 -8.69
CA ALA A 71 5.61 5.99 -9.81
C ALA A 71 5.92 6.74 -11.13
N LYS A 72 6.64 6.09 -12.05
CA LYS A 72 6.88 6.61 -13.42
C LYS A 72 5.66 6.41 -14.35
N GLY A 73 4.67 5.63 -13.93
CA GLY A 73 3.46 5.30 -14.70
C GLY A 73 2.29 5.03 -13.77
N ASP A 74 1.34 4.22 -14.23
CA ASP A 74 0.14 3.85 -13.47
C ASP A 74 0.52 3.13 -12.14
N PRO A 75 0.11 3.65 -10.97
CA PRO A 75 0.36 3.02 -9.68
C PRO A 75 -0.13 1.57 -9.60
N TRP A 76 -1.18 1.22 -10.36
CA TRP A 76 -1.67 -0.16 -10.45
C TRP A 76 -0.59 -1.13 -10.92
N GLN A 77 0.23 -0.77 -11.92
CA GLN A 77 1.29 -1.64 -12.44
C GLN A 77 2.34 -1.97 -11.36
N ALA A 78 2.66 -0.98 -10.51
CA ALA A 78 3.58 -1.18 -9.40
C ALA A 78 2.97 -2.08 -8.32
N VAL A 79 1.72 -1.81 -7.91
CA VAL A 79 1.00 -2.60 -6.92
C VAL A 79 0.83 -4.05 -7.38
N HIS A 80 0.36 -4.26 -8.62
CA HIS A 80 0.18 -5.57 -9.22
C HIS A 80 1.50 -6.38 -9.21
N SER A 81 2.62 -5.77 -9.62
CA SER A 81 3.93 -6.41 -9.57
C SER A 81 4.35 -6.79 -8.13
N TRP A 82 4.03 -5.95 -7.14
CA TRP A 82 4.33 -6.25 -5.73
C TRP A 82 3.50 -7.39 -5.14
N LEU A 83 2.25 -7.52 -5.58
CA LEU A 83 1.33 -8.58 -5.16
C LEU A 83 1.72 -9.92 -5.79
N ILE A 84 2.08 -9.94 -7.08
CA ILE A 84 2.65 -11.14 -7.71
C ILE A 84 3.89 -11.61 -6.95
N GLN A 85 4.85 -10.70 -6.69
CA GLN A 85 6.05 -11.04 -5.91
C GLN A 85 5.74 -11.56 -4.50
N TYR A 86 4.64 -11.10 -3.90
CA TYR A 86 4.22 -11.55 -2.58
C TYR A 86 3.65 -12.97 -2.64
N GLU A 87 2.77 -13.24 -3.60
CA GLU A 87 2.19 -14.57 -3.83
C GLU A 87 3.26 -15.58 -4.26
N ASP A 88 4.19 -15.23 -5.15
CA ASP A 88 5.30 -16.12 -5.53
C ASP A 88 6.15 -16.53 -4.31
N ARG A 89 6.42 -15.57 -3.41
CA ARG A 89 7.16 -15.83 -2.16
C ARG A 89 6.37 -16.69 -1.18
N LYS A 90 5.04 -16.57 -1.15
CA LYS A 90 4.14 -17.37 -0.31
C LYS A 90 3.90 -18.76 -0.90
N GLY A 91 3.84 -18.88 -2.22
CA GLY A 91 3.57 -20.11 -2.97
C GLY A 91 4.75 -21.07 -3.05
N CYS A 92 6.00 -20.60 -2.92
CA CYS A 92 7.20 -21.45 -2.83
C CYS A 92 7.38 -22.14 -1.46
N ARG A 93 6.33 -22.26 -0.65
CA ARG A 93 6.33 -23.04 0.59
C ARG A 93 5.03 -23.84 0.73
N ALA A 94 4.81 -24.76 -0.19
CA ALA A 94 3.92 -25.89 -0.05
C ALA A 94 4.69 -27.15 -0.44
#